data_AF-A0A840EIR8-F1
#
_entry.id   AF-A0A840EIR8-F1
#
_cell.length_a   1.000
_cell.length_b   1.000
_cell.length_c   1.000
_cell.angle_alpha   90.00
_cell.angle_beta   90.00
_cell.angle_gamma   90.00
#
_symmetry.space_group_name_H-M   'P 1'
#
loop_
_entity.id
_entity.type
_entity.pdbx_description
1 polymer ?
#
loop_
_entity_poly.entity_id
_entity_poly.type
_entity_poly.pdbx_seq_one_letter_code
_entity_poly.pdbx_strand_id
1 'polypeptide(L)'
;MILDYRIIKLTAIMITSHIRQILGESLEYGLTKSIKKCPAPHITGFWCDGIILDPPVRENGVVQFKGLAFFGIDGQERYKVYLELGSYHKKKYELGRHLADELQLENSAEWYIINVEKKEIRMTIK
;
A
#
# COMPACT_ATOMS: atom_id res chain seq x y z
N MET A 1 4.62 -24.32 -30.75
CA MET A 1 5.44 -23.52 -29.82
C MET A 1 4.77 -23.61 -28.45
N ILE A 2 5.21 -24.56 -27.62
CA ILE A 2 4.63 -24.77 -26.29
C ILE A 2 5.35 -23.79 -25.38
N LEU A 3 4.71 -22.68 -25.01
CA LEU A 3 5.24 -21.84 -23.93
C LEU A 3 5.23 -22.68 -22.65
N ASP A 4 6.39 -22.80 -22.03
CA ASP A 4 6.53 -23.51 -20.75
C ASP A 4 5.71 -22.77 -19.68
N TYR A 5 4.67 -23.44 -19.19
CA TYR A 5 3.79 -22.95 -18.15
C TYR A 5 4.54 -22.53 -16.87
N ARG A 6 5.70 -23.15 -16.60
CA ARG A 6 6.56 -22.78 -15.46
C ARG A 6 7.18 -21.40 -15.64
N ILE A 7 7.64 -21.08 -16.87
CA ILE A 7 8.20 -19.78 -17.20
C ILE A 7 7.12 -18.70 -17.09
N ILE A 8 5.90 -18.94 -17.60
CA ILE A 8 4.78 -18.00 -17.47
C ILE A 8 4.46 -17.73 -15.99
N LYS A 9 4.40 -18.78 -15.15
CA LYS A 9 4.07 -18.65 -13.73
C LYS A 9 5.16 -17.89 -12.95
N LEU A 10 6.43 -18.15 -13.21
CA LEU A 10 7.55 -17.44 -12.58
C LEU A 10 7.56 -15.95 -12.96
N THR A 11 7.34 -15.65 -14.24
CA THR A 11 7.26 -14.26 -14.72
C THR A 11 6.10 -13.52 -14.07
N ALA A 12 4.92 -14.13 -13.93
CA ALA A 12 3.78 -13.53 -13.23
C ALA A 12 4.06 -13.26 -11.74
N ILE A 13 4.76 -14.17 -11.05
CA ILE A 13 5.17 -13.99 -9.65
C ILE A 13 6.14 -12.82 -9.51
N MET A 14 7.14 -12.74 -10.38
CA MET A 14 8.13 -11.64 -10.35
C MET A 14 7.47 -10.28 -10.63
N ILE A 15 6.60 -10.20 -11.63
CA ILE A 15 5.86 -8.97 -11.97
C ILE A 15 5.00 -8.52 -10.79
N THR A 16 4.21 -9.42 -10.20
CA THR A 16 3.35 -9.06 -9.07
C THR A 16 4.16 -8.69 -7.82
N SER A 17 5.32 -9.28 -7.60
CA SER A 17 6.23 -8.88 -6.51
C SER A 17 6.77 -7.47 -6.70
N HIS A 18 7.19 -7.15 -7.91
CA HIS A 18 7.72 -5.83 -8.24
C HIS A 18 6.64 -4.74 -8.12
N ILE A 19 5.41 -5.02 -8.58
CA ILE A 19 4.27 -4.10 -8.44
C ILE A 19 3.97 -3.83 -6.95
N ARG A 20 4.05 -4.85 -6.08
CA ARG A 20 3.82 -4.66 -4.64
C ARG A 20 4.90 -3.80 -3.98
N GLN A 21 6.16 -4.01 -4.36
CA GLN A 21 7.27 -3.20 -3.84
C GLN A 21 7.07 -1.72 -4.20
N ILE A 22 6.85 -1.44 -5.49
CA ILE A 22 6.61 -0.08 -6.01
C ILE A 22 5.39 0.58 -5.34
N LEU A 23 4.32 -0.19 -5.11
CA LEU A 23 3.14 0.28 -4.40
C LEU A 23 3.46 0.62 -2.94
N GLY A 24 4.23 -0.22 -2.24
CA GLY A 24 4.68 0.03 -0.86
C GLY A 24 5.47 1.34 -0.74
N GLU A 25 6.44 1.55 -1.63
CA GLU A 25 7.26 2.78 -1.69
C GLU A 25 6.38 4.04 -1.91
N SER A 26 5.35 3.93 -2.77
CA SER A 26 4.43 5.05 -3.03
C SER A 26 3.56 5.38 -1.83
N LEU A 27 3.09 4.35 -1.12
CA LEU A 27 2.27 4.51 0.09
C LEU A 27 3.10 5.10 1.23
N GLU A 28 4.35 4.64 1.41
CA GLU A 28 5.28 5.19 2.39
C GLU A 28 5.52 6.68 2.14
N TYR A 29 5.85 7.04 0.91
CA TYR A 29 6.08 8.43 0.52
C TYR A 29 4.84 9.30 0.77
N GLY A 30 3.66 8.83 0.33
CA GLY A 30 2.39 9.50 0.54
C GLY A 30 2.09 9.69 2.02
N LEU A 31 2.24 8.64 2.82
CA LEU A 31 1.92 8.63 4.24
C LEU A 31 2.85 9.59 5.00
N THR A 32 4.15 9.52 4.77
CA THR A 32 5.14 10.42 5.37
C THR A 32 4.86 11.88 5.01
N LYS A 33 4.47 12.19 3.77
CA LYS A 33 4.07 13.55 3.39
C LYS A 33 2.78 14.01 4.05
N SER A 34 1.76 13.16 4.11
CA SER A 34 0.47 13.50 4.69
C SER A 34 0.58 13.75 6.20
N ILE A 35 1.38 12.96 6.91
CA ILE A 35 1.54 13.07 8.37
C ILE A 35 2.31 14.33 8.76
N LYS A 36 3.33 14.72 7.98
CA LYS A 36 4.04 16.00 8.16
C LYS A 36 3.11 17.23 8.12
N LYS A 37 1.96 17.12 7.43
CA LYS A 37 0.94 18.16 7.33
C LYS A 37 -0.23 17.95 8.30
N CYS A 38 -0.25 16.84 9.04
CA CYS A 38 -1.37 16.51 9.91
C CYS A 38 -1.33 17.35 11.20
N PRO A 39 -2.41 18.05 11.56
CA PRO A 39 -2.46 18.86 12.77
C PRO A 39 -2.65 18.03 14.06
N ALA A 40 -2.76 16.70 13.95
CA ALA A 40 -3.03 15.82 15.07
C ALA A 40 -1.78 15.65 15.97
N PRO A 41 -1.83 16.09 17.25
CA PRO A 41 -0.65 16.08 18.13
C PRO A 41 -0.10 14.67 18.40
N HIS A 42 -0.97 13.66 18.43
CA HIS A 42 -0.64 12.29 18.82
C HIS A 42 0.16 11.50 17.77
N ILE A 43 0.26 12.00 16.54
CA ILE A 43 1.12 11.45 15.48
C ILE A 43 2.11 12.50 14.95
N THR A 44 2.20 13.65 15.62
CA THR A 44 3.16 14.70 15.26
C THR A 44 4.58 14.17 15.45
N GLY A 45 5.41 14.27 14.41
CA GLY A 45 6.79 13.74 14.41
C GLY A 45 6.91 12.27 14.01
N PHE A 46 5.80 11.59 13.74
CA PHE A 46 5.86 10.24 13.19
C PHE A 46 6.26 10.29 11.71
N TRP A 47 6.92 9.23 11.26
CA TRP A 47 7.27 9.00 9.87
C TRP A 47 7.14 7.51 9.56
N CYS A 48 7.05 7.19 8.27
CA CYS A 48 7.00 5.83 7.77
C CYS A 48 8.32 5.52 7.07
N ASP A 49 9.01 4.48 7.50
CA ASP A 49 10.32 4.02 6.99
C ASP A 49 10.19 2.83 6.02
N GLY A 50 8.96 2.33 5.84
CA GLY A 50 8.68 1.31 4.82
C GLY A 50 7.31 0.68 4.97
N ILE A 51 6.75 0.22 3.84
CA ILE A 51 5.51 -0.56 3.80
C ILE A 51 5.74 -1.83 2.98
N ILE A 52 5.52 -2.98 3.62
CA ILE A 52 5.58 -4.31 3.01
C ILE A 52 4.17 -4.83 2.85
N LEU A 53 3.76 -5.08 1.61
CA LEU A 53 2.45 -5.63 1.27
C LEU A 53 2.54 -7.11 0.91
N ASP A 54 1.65 -7.89 1.52
CA ASP A 54 1.41 -9.28 1.16
C ASP A 54 0.69 -9.36 -0.21
N PRO A 55 0.67 -10.54 -0.86
CA PRO A 55 -0.19 -10.78 -2.00
C PRO A 55 -1.65 -10.40 -1.70
N PRO A 56 -2.36 -9.73 -2.63
CA PRO A 56 -3.70 -9.29 -2.36
C PRO A 56 -4.67 -10.46 -2.25
N VAL A 57 -5.67 -10.29 -1.41
CA VAL A 57 -6.80 -11.20 -1.27
C VAL A 57 -8.02 -10.56 -1.92
N ARG A 58 -8.87 -11.38 -2.53
CA ARG A 58 -10.21 -10.98 -2.96
C ARG A 58 -11.23 -11.43 -1.93
N GLU A 59 -11.88 -10.47 -1.29
CA GLU A 59 -13.00 -10.72 -0.38
C GLU A 59 -14.19 -9.89 -0.89
N ASN A 60 -15.33 -10.54 -1.14
CA ASN A 60 -16.57 -9.87 -1.59
C ASN A 60 -16.42 -8.94 -2.81
N GLY A 61 -15.54 -9.29 -3.75
CA GLY A 61 -15.28 -8.48 -4.95
C GLY A 61 -14.34 -7.29 -4.73
N VAL A 62 -13.84 -7.09 -3.51
CA VAL A 62 -12.85 -6.06 -3.17
C VAL A 62 -11.46 -6.67 -3.22
N VAL A 63 -10.50 -5.94 -3.81
CA VAL A 63 -9.07 -6.31 -3.77
C VAL A 63 -8.45 -5.62 -2.58
N GLN A 64 -7.99 -6.41 -1.62
CA GLN A 64 -7.38 -5.92 -0.38
C GLN A 64 -5.96 -6.42 -0.25
N PHE A 65 -5.05 -5.54 0.14
CA PHE A 65 -3.72 -5.92 0.57
C PHE A 65 -3.66 -5.82 2.09
N LYS A 66 -3.01 -6.81 2.69
CA LYS A 66 -2.61 -6.78 4.11
C LYS A 66 -1.09 -6.66 4.15
N GLY A 67 -0.54 -6.20 5.25
CA GLY A 67 0.90 -6.06 5.36
C GLY A 67 1.35 -5.39 6.64
N LEU A 68 2.57 -4.87 6.59
CA LEU A 68 3.22 -4.19 7.70
C LEU A 68 3.79 -2.85 7.27
N ALA A 69 3.61 -1.83 8.10
CA ALA A 69 4.29 -0.55 8.02
C ALA A 69 5.27 -0.42 9.18
N PHE A 70 6.43 0.17 8.91
CA PHE A 70 7.43 0.59 9.89
C PHE A 70 7.18 2.07 10.17
N PHE A 71 6.42 2.35 11.23
CA PHE A 71 5.76 3.63 11.44
C PHE A 71 5.85 4.08 12.89
N GLY A 72 6.45 5.25 13.14
CA GLY A 72 6.66 5.77 14.49
C GLY A 72 7.57 6.99 14.49
N ILE A 73 8.01 7.42 15.67
CA ILE A 73 8.98 8.53 15.80
C ILE A 73 10.37 8.08 15.34
N ASP A 74 10.76 6.85 15.66
CA ASP A 74 12.02 6.23 15.27
C ASP A 74 11.90 5.36 13.99
N GLY A 75 10.68 5.21 13.46
CA GLY A 75 10.38 4.36 12.32
C GLY A 75 10.43 2.85 12.62
N GLN A 76 10.67 2.41 13.86
CA GLN A 76 10.92 0.99 14.15
C GLN A 76 9.67 0.22 14.59
N GLU A 77 8.60 0.93 14.95
CA GLU A 77 7.37 0.29 15.36
C GLU A 77 6.61 -0.35 14.19
N ARG A 78 6.08 -1.55 14.42
CA ARG A 78 5.34 -2.31 13.42
C ARG A 78 3.85 -2.06 13.53
N TYR A 79 3.26 -1.56 12.46
CA TYR A 79 1.83 -1.34 12.31
C TYR A 79 1.27 -2.31 11.27
N LYS A 80 0.08 -2.87 11.54
CA LYS A 80 -0.66 -3.62 10.54
C LYS A 80 -1.19 -2.67 9.48
N VAL A 81 -0.98 -3.02 8.22
CA VAL A 81 -1.50 -2.28 7.08
C VAL A 81 -2.68 -3.02 6.48
N TYR A 82 -3.75 -2.28 6.24
CA TYR A 82 -4.87 -2.72 5.42
C TYR A 82 -5.06 -1.71 4.30
N LEU A 83 -4.89 -2.15 3.07
CA LEU A 83 -5.06 -1.32 1.89
C LEU A 83 -6.21 -1.86 1.05
N GLU A 84 -7.17 -1.00 0.78
CA GLU A 84 -8.28 -1.29 -0.12
C GLU A 84 -8.14 -0.50 -1.43
N LEU A 85 -8.27 -1.21 -2.56
CA LEU A 85 -8.35 -0.60 -3.88
C LEU A 85 -9.81 -0.42 -4.30
N GLY A 86 -10.17 0.83 -4.55
CA GLY A 86 -11.39 1.23 -5.26
C GLY A 86 -11.41 0.72 -6.70
N SER A 87 -12.60 0.72 -7.30
CA SER A 87 -12.87 0.06 -8.58
C SER A 87 -11.95 0.48 -9.72
N TYR A 88 -11.52 1.76 -9.76
CA TYR A 88 -10.62 2.27 -10.79
C TYR A 88 -9.22 1.65 -10.67
N HIS A 89 -8.60 1.79 -9.50
CA HIS A 89 -7.25 1.27 -9.23
C HIS A 89 -7.22 -0.26 -9.22
N LYS A 90 -8.28 -0.91 -8.76
CA LYS A 90 -8.46 -2.36 -8.89
C LYS A 90 -8.32 -2.82 -10.33
N LYS A 91 -9.04 -2.19 -11.27
CA LYS A 91 -9.00 -2.57 -12.69
C LYS A 91 -7.60 -2.37 -13.27
N LYS A 92 -6.89 -1.31 -12.88
CA LYS A 92 -5.50 -1.07 -13.30
C LYS A 92 -4.55 -2.15 -12.78
N TYR A 93 -4.68 -2.51 -11.50
CA TYR A 93 -3.91 -3.57 -10.87
C TYR A 93 -4.11 -4.92 -11.57
N GLU A 94 -5.37 -5.28 -11.86
CA GLU A 94 -5.72 -6.52 -12.57
C GLU A 94 -5.13 -6.59 -13.98
N LEU A 95 -4.91 -5.44 -14.61
CA LEU A 95 -4.28 -5.33 -15.93
C LEU A 95 -2.75 -5.25 -15.85
N GLY A 96 -2.15 -5.42 -14.66
CA GLY A 96 -0.70 -5.36 -14.45
C GLY A 96 -0.10 -3.97 -14.68
N ARG A 97 -0.92 -2.91 -14.62
CA ARG A 97 -0.43 -1.53 -14.77
C ARG A 97 0.15 -1.04 -13.45
N HIS A 98 1.21 -0.25 -13.54
CA HIS A 98 1.83 0.39 -12.37
C HIS A 98 0.83 1.33 -11.70
N LEU A 99 0.54 1.07 -10.42
CA LEU A 99 -0.35 1.90 -9.62
C LEU A 99 0.36 3.16 -9.12
N ALA A 100 1.64 3.06 -8.79
CA ALA A 100 2.45 4.11 -8.15
C ALA A 100 2.38 5.48 -8.82
N ASP A 101 2.55 5.53 -10.14
CA ASP A 101 2.63 6.79 -10.89
C ASP A 101 1.31 7.57 -10.91
N GLU A 102 0.18 6.89 -10.62
CA GLU A 102 -1.16 7.50 -10.61
C GLU A 102 -1.63 7.87 -9.19
N LEU A 103 -0.91 7.44 -8.14
CA LEU A 103 -1.28 7.65 -6.75
C LEU A 103 -0.90 9.06 -6.26
N GLN A 104 -1.71 10.06 -6.65
CA GLN A 104 -1.64 11.42 -6.10
C GLN A 104 -2.24 11.51 -4.69
N LEU A 105 -1.78 10.64 -3.79
CA LEU A 105 -2.33 10.45 -2.44
C LEU A 105 -2.26 11.73 -1.60
N GLU A 106 -1.24 12.55 -1.82
CA GLU A 106 -1.01 13.82 -1.15
C GLU A 106 -2.11 14.88 -1.36
N ASN A 107 -2.91 14.74 -2.43
CA ASN A 107 -4.01 15.66 -2.75
C ASN A 107 -5.39 15.08 -2.38
N SER A 108 -5.44 13.84 -1.91
CA SER A 108 -6.67 13.16 -1.52
C SER A 108 -6.95 13.44 -0.05
N ALA A 109 -8.09 14.07 0.25
CA ALA A 109 -8.54 14.18 1.63
C ALA A 109 -8.92 12.77 2.15
N GLU A 110 -8.31 12.37 3.27
CA GLU A 110 -8.66 11.18 4.06
C GLU A 110 -8.49 9.82 3.34
N TRP A 111 -7.38 9.63 2.64
CA TRP A 111 -7.03 8.32 2.05
C TRP A 111 -6.45 7.32 3.07
N TYR A 112 -6.24 7.73 4.32
CA TYR A 112 -5.70 6.88 5.38
C TYR A 112 -6.31 7.20 6.76
N ILE A 113 -6.30 6.20 7.65
CA ILE A 113 -6.68 6.28 9.06
C ILE A 113 -5.60 5.55 9.86
N ILE A 114 -5.05 6.20 10.90
CA ILE A 114 -4.06 5.61 11.81
C ILE A 114 -4.72 5.40 13.17
N ASN A 115 -4.60 4.18 13.70
CA ASN A 115 -4.95 3.85 15.07
C ASN A 115 -3.67 3.47 15.82
N VAL A 116 -3.14 4.41 16.61
CA VAL A 116 -1.90 4.23 17.38
C VAL A 116 -2.04 3.14 18.44
N GLU A 117 -3.17 3.09 19.14
CA GLU A 117 -3.41 2.10 20.21
C GLU A 117 -3.42 0.65 19.69
N LYS A 118 -4.07 0.44 18.54
CA LYS A 118 -4.17 -0.88 17.89
C LYS A 118 -2.97 -1.20 16.98
N LYS A 119 -2.08 -0.23 16.77
CA LYS A 119 -1.02 -0.26 15.76
C LYS A 119 -1.54 -0.69 14.39
N GLU A 120 -2.56 0.01 13.90
CA GLU A 120 -3.17 -0.24 12.59
C GLU A 120 -3.17 1.01 11.72
N ILE A 121 -2.91 0.82 10.43
CA ILE A 121 -3.06 1.82 9.38
C ILE A 121 -4.01 1.24 8.34
N ARG A 122 -5.12 1.96 8.12
CA ARG A 122 -6.09 1.62 7.08
C ARG A 122 -5.99 2.64 5.98
N MET A 123 -5.82 2.19 4.74
CA MET A 123 -5.67 3.03 3.57
C MET A 123 -6.72 2.65 2.53
N THR A 124 -7.33 3.65 1.92
CA THR A 124 -8.33 3.47 0.88
C THR A 124 -7.96 4.33 -0.32
N ILE A 125 -7.60 3.66 -1.41
CA ILE A 125 -7.30 4.31 -2.68
C ILE A 125 -8.59 4.29 -3.51
N LYS A 126 -9.20 5.45 -3.76
CA LYS A 126 -10.48 5.55 -4.50
C LYS A 126 -10.30 5.28 -6.00
#